data_AF-A0A662F5U4-F1
#
_entry.id   AF-A0A662F5U4-F1
#
_cell.length_a   1.000
_cell.length_b   1.000
_cell.length_c   1.000
_cell.angle_alpha   90.00
_cell.angle_beta   90.00
_cell.angle_gamma   90.00
#
_symmetry.space_group_name_H-M   'P 1'
#
loop_
_entity.id
_entity.type
_entity.pdbx_description
1 polymer ?
#
loop_
_entity_poly.entity_id
_entity_poly.type
_entity_poly.pdbx_seq_one_letter_code
_entity_poly.pdbx_strand_id
1 'polypeptide(L)' 'MLELSFLARVLIAAALSGVIGLEREFHGRPAGLRTHLLVGTGAALVMVTF' A
#
# COMPACT_ATOMS: atom_id res chain seq x y z
N MET A 1 10.85 -5.22 19.49
CA MET A 1 10.34 -6.26 18.55
C MET A 1 8.98 -5.89 17.95
N LEU A 2 8.04 -5.29 18.69
CA LEU A 2 6.75 -4.82 18.13
C LEU A 2 6.90 -3.77 17.01
N GLU A 3 7.70 -2.73 17.22
CA GLU A 3 7.89 -1.65 16.23
C GLU A 3 8.33 -2.14 14.83
N LEU A 4 9.26 -3.10 14.79
CA LEU A 4 9.73 -3.66 13.52
C LEU A 4 8.64 -4.47 12.81
N SER A 5 7.75 -5.12 13.55
CA SER A 5 6.63 -5.89 12.99
C SER A 5 5.58 -4.98 12.35
N PHE A 6 5.34 -3.81 12.94
CA PHE A 6 4.45 -2.79 12.41
C PHE A 6 5.01 -2.16 11.14
N LEU A 7 6.29 -1.77 11.15
CA LEU A 7 6.96 -1.25 9.98
C LEU A 7 6.98 -2.26 8.83
N ALA A 8 7.26 -3.54 9.12
CA ALA A 8 7.24 -4.60 8.12
C ALA A 8 5.86 -4.78 7.48
N ARG A 9 4.78 -4.72 8.28
CA ARG A 9 3.39 -4.80 7.78
C ARG A 9 3.05 -3.64 6.85
N VAL A 10 3.42 -2.41 7.20
CA VAL A 10 3.18 -1.23 6.36
C VAL A 10 3.98 -1.32 5.06
N LEU A 11 5.25 -1.75 5.11
CA LEU A 11 6.07 -1.94 3.91
C LEU A 11 5.52 -3.03 2.98
N ILE A 12 5.07 -4.16 3.54
CA ILE A 12 4.42 -5.23 2.77
C ILE A 12 3.12 -4.72 2.14
N ALA A 13 2.29 -4.00 2.89
CA ALA A 13 1.07 -3.40 2.37
C ALA A 13 1.35 -2.39 1.24
N ALA A 14 2.38 -1.56 1.39
CA ALA A 14 2.85 -0.62 0.37
C ALA A 14 3.29 -1.34 -0.92
N ALA A 15 4.08 -2.41 -0.78
CA ALA A 15 4.55 -3.19 -1.90
C ALA A 15 3.38 -3.85 -2.65
N LEU A 16 2.47 -4.49 -1.93
CA LEU A 16 1.30 -5.16 -2.52
C LEU A 16 0.35 -4.16 -3.19
N SER A 17 0.04 -3.04 -2.53
CA SER A 17 -0.80 -2.00 -3.12
C SER A 17 -0.15 -1.32 -4.31
N GLY A 18 1.19 -1.15 -4.28
CA GLY A 18 1.98 -0.66 -5.41
C GLY A 18 1.96 -1.60 -6.60
N VAL A 19 2.09 -2.91 -6.40
CA VAL A 19 2.00 -3.91 -7.48
C VAL A 19 0.62 -3.87 -8.14
N ILE A 20 -0.46 -3.80 -7.34
CA ILE A 20 -1.83 -3.64 -7.86
C ILE A 20 -1.95 -2.34 -8.67
N GLY A 21 -1.43 -1.24 -8.13
CA GLY A 21 -1.45 0.06 -8.78
C GLY A 21 -0.70 0.09 -10.11
N LEU A 22 0.47 -0.56 -10.18
CA LEU A 22 1.24 -0.74 -11.41
C LEU A 22 0.42 -1.51 -12.44
N GLU A 23 -0.13 -2.67 -12.07
CA GLU A 23 -0.97 -3.46 -12.97
C GLU A 23 -2.15 -2.64 -13.50
N ARG A 24 -2.82 -1.87 -12.63
CA ARG A 24 -3.95 -1.02 -13.02
C ARG A 24 -3.53 0.06 -14.02
N GLU A 25 -2.38 0.68 -13.79
CA GLU A 25 -1.82 1.72 -14.67
C GLU A 25 -1.46 1.15 -16.04
N PHE A 26 -0.81 -0.03 -16.08
CA PHE A 26 -0.51 -0.73 -17.33
C PHE A 26 -1.76 -1.11 -18.12
N HIS A 27 -2.86 -1.45 -17.45
CA HIS A 27 -4.14 -1.76 -18.10
C HIS A 27 -5.02 -0.53 -18.40
N GLY A 28 -4.47 0.69 -18.28
CA GLY A 28 -5.19 1.93 -18.62
C GLY A 28 -6.37 2.24 -17.70
N ARG A 29 -6.37 1.72 -16.46
CA ARG A 29 -7.41 2.02 -15.47
C ARG A 29 -7.20 3.43 -14.90
N PRO A 30 -8.29 4.14 -14.55
CA PRO A 30 -8.21 5.54 -14.10
C PRO A 30 -7.45 5.73 -12.77
N ALA A 31 -7.36 4.70 -11.93
CA ALA A 31 -6.54 4.70 -10.72
C ALA A 31 -5.33 3.77 -10.91
N GLY A 32 -4.12 4.36 -10.94
CA GLY A 32 -2.85 3.66 -11.17
C GLY A 32 -1.98 3.53 -9.91
N LEU A 33 -0.66 3.58 -10.09
CA LEU A 33 0.32 3.37 -9.02
C LEU A 33 0.16 4.39 -7.89
N ARG A 34 0.13 5.67 -8.22
CA ARG A 34 0.16 6.76 -7.21
C ARG A 34 -1.04 6.70 -6.27
N THR A 35 -2.22 6.35 -6.78
CA THR A 35 -3.45 6.26 -5.99
C THR A 35 -3.48 5.01 -5.12
N HIS A 36 -3.19 3.84 -5.69
CA HIS A 36 -3.20 2.59 -4.92
C HIS A 36 -2.08 2.53 -3.87
N LEU A 37 -0.91 3.10 -4.18
CA LEU A 37 0.17 3.23 -3.21
C LEU A 37 -0.28 4.09 -2.02
N LEU A 38 -0.76 5.32 -2.27
CA LEU A 38 -1.15 6.26 -1.21
C LEU A 38 -2.32 5.76 -0.36
N VAL A 39 -3.39 5.25 -0.97
CA VAL A 39 -4.57 4.74 -0.25
C VAL A 39 -4.23 3.46 0.51
N GLY A 40 -3.49 2.53 -0.11
CA GLY A 40 -3.11 1.26 0.52
C GLY A 40 -2.19 1.45 1.72
N THR A 41 -1.19 2.33 1.61
CA THR A 41 -0.31 2.66 2.73
C THR A 41 -1.04 3.40 3.83
N GLY A 42 -1.94 4.34 3.47
CA GLY A 42 -2.74 5.08 4.44
C GLY A 42 -3.66 4.17 5.25
N ALA A 43 -4.34 3.23 4.60
CA ALA A 43 -5.19 2.24 5.28
C ALA A 43 -4.38 1.34 6.22
N ALA A 44 -3.19 0.89 5.81
CA ALA A 44 -2.32 0.07 6.64
C ALA A 44 -1.79 0.83 7.88
N LEU A 45 -1.44 2.11 7.73
CA LEU A 45 -1.04 2.97 8.84
C LEU A 45 -2.17 3.15 9.85
N VAL A 46 -3.39 3.39 9.37
CA VAL A 46 -4.59 3.47 10.23
C VAL A 46 -4.79 2.15 10.96
N MET A 47 -4.80 1.01 10.26
CA MET A 47 -5.04 -0.30 10.88
C MET A 47 -3.99 -0.72 11.93
N VAL A 48 -2.76 -0.22 11.83
CA VAL A 48 -1.70 -0.49 12.80
C VAL A 48 -1.78 0.44 14.02
N THR A 49 -2.36 1.63 13.84
CA THR A 49 -2.44 2.66 14.88
C THR A 49 -3.73 2.55 15.73
N PHE A 50 -4.82 2.08 15.12
CA PHE A 50 -6.16 1.94 15.72
C PHE A 50 -6.48 0.47 15.99
#